data_AF-A0A7R9MJD9-F1
#
_entry.id   AF-A0A7R9MJD9-F1
#
_cell.length_a   1.000
_cell.length_b   1.000
_cell.length_c   1.000
_cell.angle_alpha   90.00
_cell.angle_beta   90.00
_cell.angle_gamma   90.00
#
_symmetry.space_group_name_H-M   'P 1'
#
loop_
_entity.id
_entity.type
_entity.pdbx_description
1 polymer ?
#
loop_
_entity_poly.entity_id
_entity_poly.type
_entity_poly.pdbx_seq_one_letter_code
_entity_poly.pdbx_strand_id
1 'polypeptide(L)'
;MSDPWHDFRLDPHVRPLQYSLTLRIDTKNNVFNGSVEMEVIAHKEVDYFVVHCGDNLTITDTRVYINGTGDQLSIKQFLHYKPFEYFVIQLANKSASKTYRLSFDFTSKIEINTNIGLYKASQSIGNTTTGVITTQFEPTRARNVFPCFDEPVFKSQFDLTLIHESVMNTTLTNMPTIDIHADTPASGWTTTTYKRTDPMSTYLLAIIVSDYVCHNASAQGHDYDIKVCSNHEVVSKLGYATQIAAKPLTMYEEYLGVKYSLPKLDLVAIPNFAGGMENWGLVITNEKSLLWTPDEYTSAN
;
A
#
# COMPACT_ATOMS: atom_id res chain seq x y z
N MET A 1 -4.62 -35.79 -8.30
CA MET A 1 -4.87 -34.34 -8.47
C MET A 1 -3.54 -33.65 -8.21
N SER A 2 -3.15 -32.69 -9.05
CA SER A 2 -1.96 -31.88 -8.78
C SER A 2 -2.14 -31.10 -7.50
N ASP A 3 -1.06 -30.87 -6.75
CA ASP A 3 -1.13 -29.98 -5.59
C ASP A 3 -1.65 -28.59 -6.01
N PRO A 4 -2.48 -27.92 -5.18
CA PRO A 4 -3.16 -26.66 -5.49
C PRO A 4 -2.21 -25.54 -5.94
N TRP A 5 -0.99 -25.48 -5.40
CA TRP A 5 0.02 -24.47 -5.73
C TRP A 5 0.68 -24.70 -7.10
N HIS A 6 0.30 -25.74 -7.84
CA HIS A 6 0.65 -25.90 -9.26
C HIS A 6 -0.33 -25.22 -10.22
N ASP A 7 -1.44 -24.67 -9.72
CA ASP A 7 -2.28 -23.74 -10.49
C ASP A 7 -1.70 -22.32 -10.35
N PHE A 8 -1.75 -21.53 -11.42
CA PHE A 8 -1.35 -20.13 -11.41
C PHE A 8 -2.35 -19.23 -10.66
N ARG A 9 -3.60 -19.67 -10.51
CA ARG A 9 -4.66 -18.93 -9.82
C ARG A 9 -4.88 -19.48 -8.41
N LEU A 10 -5.06 -18.59 -7.45
CA LEU A 10 -5.47 -18.96 -6.10
C LEU A 10 -6.86 -19.61 -6.10
N ASP A 11 -7.08 -20.54 -5.18
CA ASP A 11 -8.37 -21.22 -5.01
C ASP A 11 -9.46 -20.20 -4.61
N PRO A 12 -10.52 -20.00 -5.42
CA PRO A 12 -11.57 -19.03 -5.14
C PRO A 12 -12.44 -19.38 -3.92
N HIS A 13 -12.33 -20.60 -3.36
CA HIS A 13 -13.04 -21.02 -2.15
C HIS A 13 -12.41 -20.47 -0.85
N VAL A 14 -11.19 -19.94 -0.92
CA VAL A 14 -10.52 -19.25 0.18
C VAL A 14 -10.43 -17.78 -0.17
N ARG A 15 -11.11 -16.90 0.58
CA ARG A 15 -11.22 -15.48 0.24
C ARG A 15 -10.80 -14.60 1.43
N PRO A 16 -9.93 -13.60 1.24
CA PRO A 16 -9.68 -12.60 2.26
C PRO A 16 -10.88 -11.65 2.38
N LEU A 17 -11.13 -11.20 3.60
CA LEU A 17 -12.16 -10.21 3.93
C LEU A 17 -11.52 -8.89 4.36
N GLN A 18 -10.51 -8.96 5.21
CA GLN A 18 -9.85 -7.81 5.82
C GLN A 18 -8.37 -8.09 6.05
N TYR A 19 -7.54 -7.06 5.90
CA TYR A 19 -6.13 -7.02 6.25
C TYR A 19 -5.92 -6.01 7.38
N SER A 20 -5.28 -6.42 8.46
CA SER A 20 -4.68 -5.53 9.46
C SER A 20 -3.18 -5.52 9.22
N LEU A 21 -2.67 -4.46 8.59
CA LEU A 21 -1.29 -4.35 8.12
C LEU A 21 -0.56 -3.28 8.91
N THR A 22 0.53 -3.67 9.58
CA THR A 22 1.47 -2.75 10.20
C THR A 22 2.81 -2.84 9.49
N LEU A 23 3.37 -1.69 9.08
CA LEU A 23 4.69 -1.61 8.48
C LEU A 23 5.55 -0.62 9.26
N ARG A 24 6.74 -1.07 9.68
CA ARG A 24 7.81 -0.23 10.22
C ARG A 24 8.85 0.00 9.14
N ILE A 25 9.02 1.24 8.71
CA ILE A 25 9.85 1.62 7.57
C ILE A 25 11.10 2.33 8.09
N ASP A 26 12.26 1.70 7.95
CA ASP A 26 13.56 2.28 8.31
C ASP A 26 14.27 2.80 7.05
N THR A 27 14.13 4.11 6.83
CA THR A 27 14.67 4.81 5.66
C THR A 27 16.19 5.00 5.71
N LYS A 28 16.79 4.93 6.91
CA LYS A 28 18.24 5.04 7.11
C LYS A 28 18.94 3.75 6.71
N ASN A 29 18.37 2.62 7.11
CA ASN A 29 18.92 1.29 6.81
C ASN A 29 18.35 0.68 5.52
N ASN A 30 17.36 1.34 4.89
CA ASN A 30 16.64 0.87 3.71
C ASN A 30 16.04 -0.53 3.92
N VAL A 31 15.37 -0.73 5.05
CA VAL A 31 14.68 -1.97 5.41
C VAL A 31 13.30 -1.67 5.94
N PHE A 32 12.43 -2.67 5.91
CA PHE A 32 11.17 -2.60 6.62
C PHE A 32 10.84 -3.93 7.28
N ASN A 33 10.11 -3.83 8.39
CA ASN A 33 9.54 -4.96 9.09
C ASN A 33 8.02 -4.79 9.07
N GLY A 34 7.29 -5.89 8.99
CA GLY A 34 5.84 -5.82 8.98
C GLY A 34 5.19 -6.98 9.71
N SER A 35 3.95 -6.73 10.08
CA SER A 35 3.03 -7.75 10.55
C SER A 35 1.73 -7.59 9.77
N VAL A 36 1.18 -8.70 9.29
CA VAL A 36 -0.13 -8.72 8.64
C VAL A 36 -0.99 -9.80 9.26
N GLU A 37 -2.17 -9.41 9.71
CA GLU A 37 -3.25 -10.34 10.04
C GLU A 37 -4.34 -10.25 8.98
N MET A 38 -4.68 -11.39 8.38
CA MET A 38 -5.74 -11.52 7.39
C MET A 38 -6.92 -12.27 7.97
N GLU A 39 -8.10 -11.66 7.94
CA GLU A 39 -9.35 -12.41 8.10
C GLU A 39 -9.70 -13.08 6.78
N VAL A 40 -9.84 -14.41 6.81
CA VAL A 40 -10.02 -15.25 5.61
C VAL A 40 -11.19 -16.19 5.82
N ILE A 41 -12.12 -16.23 4.87
CA ILE A 41 -13.20 -17.22 4.86
C ILE A 41 -12.84 -18.39 3.94
N ALA A 42 -12.96 -19.61 4.44
CA ALA A 42 -12.91 -20.81 3.62
C ALA A 42 -14.31 -21.41 3.47
N HIS A 43 -14.80 -21.51 2.24
CA HIS A 43 -16.13 -22.04 1.92
C HIS A 43 -16.18 -23.57 1.84
N LYS A 44 -15.02 -24.23 1.99
CA LYS A 44 -14.85 -25.68 1.99
C LYS A 44 -13.86 -26.07 3.10
N GLU A 45 -13.76 -27.37 3.36
CA GLU A 45 -12.67 -27.91 4.18
C GLU A 45 -11.31 -27.56 3.55
N VAL A 46 -10.36 -27.18 4.39
CA VAL A 46 -9.02 -26.76 3.99
C VAL A 46 -7.94 -27.61 4.65
N ASP A 47 -6.97 -28.02 3.84
CA ASP A 47 -5.77 -28.73 4.28
C ASP A 47 -4.54 -27.80 4.27
N TYR A 48 -4.67 -26.66 3.59
CA TYR A 48 -3.63 -25.67 3.38
C TYR A 48 -4.23 -24.29 3.15
N PHE A 49 -3.41 -23.26 3.38
CA PHE A 49 -3.63 -21.91 2.87
C PHE A 49 -2.51 -21.55 1.90
N VAL A 50 -2.86 -20.88 0.80
CA VAL A 50 -1.89 -20.40 -0.20
C VAL A 50 -2.06 -18.89 -0.34
N VAL A 51 -0.98 -18.15 -0.19
CA VAL A 51 -0.93 -16.70 -0.42
C VAL A 51 0.24 -16.37 -1.34
N HIS A 52 0.16 -15.26 -2.06
CA HIS A 52 1.31 -14.71 -2.76
C HIS A 52 2.30 -14.11 -1.75
N CYS A 53 3.58 -14.38 -1.94
CA CYS A 53 4.69 -13.90 -1.14
C CYS A 53 5.94 -13.86 -2.03
N GLY A 54 6.45 -12.65 -2.28
CA GLY A 54 7.64 -12.44 -3.09
C GLY A 54 8.89 -13.03 -2.43
N ASP A 55 9.85 -13.46 -3.26
CA ASP A 55 11.12 -14.04 -2.82
C ASP A 55 11.99 -13.07 -1.99
N ASN A 56 11.70 -11.77 -2.03
CA ASN A 56 12.39 -10.74 -1.25
C ASN A 56 11.90 -10.66 0.21
N LEU A 57 10.76 -11.27 0.55
CA LEU A 57 10.22 -11.28 1.91
C LEU A 57 10.80 -12.45 2.72
N THR A 58 11.33 -12.15 3.91
CA THR A 58 11.69 -13.16 4.91
C THR A 58 10.59 -13.26 5.95
N ILE A 59 9.82 -14.35 5.92
CA ILE A 59 8.80 -14.64 6.92
C ILE A 59 9.48 -15.11 8.21
N THR A 60 9.26 -14.39 9.31
CA THR A 60 9.86 -14.67 10.62
C THR A 60 8.92 -15.40 11.56
N ASP A 61 7.61 -15.23 11.40
CA ASP A 61 6.60 -16.00 12.13
C ASP A 61 5.34 -16.20 11.29
N THR A 62 4.62 -17.30 11.53
CA THR A 62 3.34 -17.58 10.90
C THR A 62 2.42 -18.34 11.83
N ARG A 63 1.20 -17.83 12.00
CA ARG A 63 0.18 -18.44 12.85
C ARG A 63 -1.17 -18.49 12.13
N VAL A 64 -1.95 -19.52 12.44
CA VAL A 64 -3.30 -19.71 11.90
C VAL A 64 -4.26 -19.91 13.07
N TYR A 65 -5.31 -19.10 13.13
CA TYR A 65 -6.35 -19.20 14.15
C TYR A 65 -7.72 -19.42 13.52
N ILE A 66 -8.61 -20.12 14.23
CA ILE A 66 -10.04 -20.10 13.91
C ILE A 66 -10.63 -18.76 14.39
N ASN A 67 -11.21 -17.99 13.48
CA ASN A 67 -11.83 -16.72 13.84
C ASN A 67 -13.09 -16.98 14.68
N GLY A 68 -13.25 -16.27 15.79
CA GLY A 68 -14.35 -16.44 16.75
C GLY A 68 -13.99 -17.25 18.01
N THR A 69 -13.35 -18.43 17.87
CA THR A 69 -12.90 -19.21 19.06
C THR A 69 -11.51 -18.80 19.55
N GLY A 70 -10.65 -18.32 18.63
CA GLY A 70 -9.26 -17.99 18.93
C GLY A 70 -8.34 -19.21 19.01
N ASP A 71 -8.84 -20.42 18.71
CA ASP A 71 -8.03 -21.64 18.72
C ASP A 71 -6.96 -21.57 17.64
N GLN A 72 -5.70 -21.78 18.04
CA GLN A 72 -4.59 -21.86 17.11
C GLN A 72 -4.54 -23.24 16.47
N LEU A 73 -4.48 -23.28 15.14
CA LEU A 73 -4.29 -24.52 14.38
C LEU A 73 -2.82 -24.90 14.32
N SER A 74 -2.54 -26.18 14.50
CA SER A 74 -1.19 -26.73 14.32
C SER A 74 -0.81 -26.74 12.85
N ILE A 75 0.35 -26.18 12.53
CA ILE A 75 0.93 -26.15 11.19
C ILE A 75 1.89 -27.33 11.06
N LYS A 76 1.78 -28.09 9.97
CA LYS A 76 2.64 -29.23 9.67
C LYS A 76 3.97 -28.78 9.08
N GLN A 77 3.90 -27.92 8.06
CA GLN A 77 5.06 -27.41 7.34
C GLN A 77 4.69 -26.18 6.51
N PHE A 78 5.72 -25.49 6.05
CA PHE A 78 5.64 -24.40 5.09
C PHE A 78 6.32 -24.79 3.78
N LEU A 79 5.86 -24.25 2.66
CA LEU A 79 6.49 -24.41 1.35
C LEU A 79 6.50 -23.07 0.61
N HIS A 80 7.68 -22.66 0.15
CA HIS A 80 7.81 -21.57 -0.83
C HIS A 80 7.80 -22.16 -2.24
N TYR A 81 6.71 -21.95 -2.97
CA TYR A 81 6.59 -22.38 -4.36
C TYR A 81 6.94 -21.21 -5.29
N LYS A 82 8.24 -21.11 -5.60
CA LYS A 82 8.84 -20.00 -6.37
C LYS A 82 8.20 -19.71 -7.73
N PRO A 83 7.80 -20.70 -8.55
CA PRO A 83 7.29 -20.42 -9.89
C PRO A 83 6.11 -19.44 -9.92
N PHE A 84 5.28 -19.43 -8.88
CA PHE A 84 4.13 -18.53 -8.74
C PHE A 84 4.21 -17.60 -7.52
N GLU A 85 5.40 -17.50 -6.90
CA GLU A 85 5.63 -16.69 -5.70
C GLU A 85 4.62 -17.01 -4.59
N TYR A 86 4.39 -18.30 -4.32
CA TYR A 86 3.47 -18.71 -3.27
C TYR A 86 4.18 -19.06 -1.97
N PHE A 87 3.56 -18.68 -0.86
CA PHE A 87 3.81 -19.22 0.45
C PHE A 87 2.63 -20.11 0.86
N VAL A 88 2.90 -21.40 1.01
CA VAL A 88 1.92 -22.44 1.34
C VAL A 88 2.07 -22.81 2.81
N ILE A 89 0.96 -22.75 3.54
CA ILE A 89 0.86 -23.18 4.93
C ILE A 89 0.07 -24.49 4.95
N GLN A 90 0.73 -25.61 5.22
CA GLN A 90 0.03 -26.90 5.35
C GLN A 90 -0.38 -27.13 6.80
N LEU A 91 -1.66 -27.40 7.03
CA LEU A 91 -2.19 -27.71 8.36
C LEU A 91 -1.83 -29.15 8.76
N ALA A 92 -1.64 -29.39 10.07
CA ALA A 92 -1.41 -30.74 10.61
C ALA A 92 -2.66 -31.62 10.48
N ASN A 93 -3.84 -31.01 10.64
CA ASN A 93 -5.13 -31.63 10.43
C ASN A 93 -5.99 -30.72 9.56
N LYS A 94 -6.84 -31.33 8.75
CA LYS A 94 -7.84 -30.60 7.98
C LYS A 94 -8.74 -29.77 8.90
N SER A 95 -9.19 -28.64 8.40
CA SER A 95 -10.12 -27.78 9.14
C SER A 95 -11.36 -27.48 8.29
N ALA A 96 -12.53 -27.52 8.92
CA ALA A 96 -13.81 -27.36 8.25
C ALA A 96 -14.02 -25.97 7.62
N SER A 97 -15.08 -25.77 6.85
CA SER A 97 -15.46 -24.44 6.36
C SER A 97 -15.75 -23.49 7.53
N LYS A 98 -14.92 -22.46 7.68
CA LYS A 98 -14.95 -21.45 8.76
C LYS A 98 -14.26 -20.16 8.29
N THR A 99 -14.32 -19.15 9.13
CA THR A 99 -13.45 -17.98 9.04
C THR A 99 -12.19 -18.23 9.89
N TYR A 100 -11.06 -17.74 9.39
CA TYR A 100 -9.73 -17.90 9.94
C TYR A 100 -9.04 -16.55 10.09
N ARG A 101 -8.04 -16.48 10.97
CA ARG A 101 -7.07 -15.39 11.00
C ARG A 101 -5.70 -15.96 10.66
N LEU A 102 -5.14 -15.55 9.52
CA LEU A 102 -3.77 -15.87 9.13
C LEU A 102 -2.88 -14.70 9.56
N SER A 103 -1.86 -14.96 10.37
CA SER A 103 -0.94 -13.95 10.90
C SER A 103 0.47 -14.24 10.41
N PHE A 104 1.17 -13.21 9.95
CA PHE A 104 2.54 -13.27 9.46
C PHE A 104 3.34 -12.10 10.01
N ASP A 105 4.53 -12.40 10.52
CA ASP A 105 5.58 -11.40 10.75
C ASP A 105 6.66 -11.57 9.69
N PHE A 106 7.17 -10.48 9.15
CA PHE A 106 8.13 -10.53 8.05
C PHE A 106 9.08 -9.33 8.03
N THR A 107 10.18 -9.50 7.31
CA THR A 107 11.18 -8.46 7.08
C THR A 107 11.61 -8.44 5.62
N SER A 108 12.00 -7.27 5.12
CA SER A 108 12.58 -7.14 3.79
C SER A 108 13.39 -5.85 3.63
N LYS A 109 14.03 -5.72 2.48
CA LYS A 109 14.75 -4.50 2.08
C LYS A 109 13.82 -3.59 1.30
N ILE A 110 14.03 -2.29 1.43
CA ILE A 110 13.41 -1.29 0.58
C ILE A 110 14.18 -1.28 -0.75
N GLU A 111 13.47 -1.47 -1.85
CA GLU A 111 14.05 -1.38 -3.19
C GLU A 111 14.46 0.08 -3.51
N ILE A 112 15.47 0.30 -4.35
CA ILE A 112 15.97 1.66 -4.64
C ILE A 112 15.77 1.98 -6.11
N ASN A 113 14.96 3.01 -6.41
CA ASN A 113 14.69 3.50 -7.76
C ASN A 113 14.19 2.44 -8.75
N THR A 114 13.38 1.48 -8.30
CA THR A 114 12.89 0.36 -9.13
C THR A 114 11.44 0.50 -9.60
N ASN A 115 10.62 1.32 -8.93
CA ASN A 115 9.16 1.33 -9.11
C ASN A 115 8.50 -0.05 -8.88
N ILE A 116 9.00 -0.82 -7.91
CA ILE A 116 8.49 -2.16 -7.57
C ILE A 116 8.23 -2.25 -6.06
N GLY A 117 7.04 -2.69 -5.66
CA GLY A 117 6.72 -2.96 -4.26
C GLY A 117 6.84 -1.69 -3.42
N LEU A 118 7.49 -1.78 -2.26
CA LEU A 118 7.88 -0.64 -1.43
C LEU A 118 9.32 -0.25 -1.77
N TYR A 119 9.50 0.97 -2.26
CA TYR A 119 10.79 1.42 -2.75
C TYR A 119 11.07 2.87 -2.38
N LYS A 120 12.35 3.22 -2.35
CA LYS A 120 12.84 4.58 -2.21
C LYS A 120 13.03 5.17 -3.60
N ALA A 121 12.27 6.20 -3.93
CA ALA A 121 12.55 7.05 -5.07
C ALA A 121 13.43 8.21 -4.60
N SER A 122 14.50 8.52 -5.32
CA SER A 122 15.40 9.62 -4.98
C SER A 122 15.83 10.41 -6.20
N GLN A 123 16.06 11.70 -6.01
CA GLN A 123 16.68 12.55 -7.02
C GLN A 123 17.58 13.61 -6.39
N SER A 124 18.60 13.99 -7.14
CA SER A 124 19.48 15.10 -6.80
C SER A 124 18.98 16.37 -7.50
N ILE A 125 18.73 17.41 -6.70
CA ILE A 125 18.36 18.75 -7.18
C ILE A 125 19.46 19.69 -6.71
N GLY A 126 20.30 20.14 -7.64
CA GLY A 126 21.53 20.88 -7.31
C GLY A 126 22.44 20.03 -6.41
N ASN A 127 22.72 20.53 -5.21
CA ASN A 127 23.56 19.85 -4.20
C ASN A 127 22.75 19.03 -3.18
N THR A 128 21.42 19.06 -3.25
CA THR A 128 20.54 18.37 -2.30
C THR A 128 20.10 17.03 -2.91
N THR A 129 20.22 15.94 -2.16
CA THR A 129 19.58 14.66 -2.52
C THR A 129 18.32 14.50 -1.70
N THR A 130 17.20 14.35 -2.40
CA THR A 130 15.87 14.20 -1.81
C THR A 130 15.37 12.79 -2.07
N GLY A 131 14.61 12.24 -1.12
CA GLY A 131 14.14 10.87 -1.20
C GLY A 131 12.77 10.70 -0.56
N VAL A 132 11.98 9.80 -1.13
CA VAL A 132 10.65 9.44 -0.66
C VAL A 132 10.53 7.92 -0.68
N ILE A 133 9.95 7.34 0.36
CA ILE A 133 9.49 5.96 0.30
C ILE A 133 8.09 5.99 -0.30
N THR A 134 7.87 5.18 -1.32
CA THR A 134 6.59 5.07 -1.99
C THR A 134 6.34 3.63 -2.45
N THR A 135 5.15 3.37 -2.97
CA THR A 135 4.73 2.04 -3.44
C THR A 135 4.34 2.04 -4.91
N GLN A 136 4.65 0.95 -5.60
CA GLN A 136 4.05 0.60 -6.90
C GLN A 136 3.69 -0.88 -6.89
N PHE A 137 2.40 -1.18 -6.72
CA PHE A 137 1.91 -2.55 -6.57
C PHE A 137 1.35 -3.15 -7.86
N GLU A 138 0.97 -2.34 -8.84
CA GLU A 138 0.49 -2.85 -10.11
C GLU A 138 1.62 -3.51 -10.94
N PRO A 139 1.37 -4.68 -11.56
CA PRO A 139 0.15 -5.48 -11.46
C PRO A 139 0.14 -6.47 -10.28
N THR A 140 1.31 -6.96 -9.86
CA THR A 140 1.44 -8.10 -8.94
C THR A 140 2.61 -7.90 -7.97
N ARG A 141 2.76 -6.69 -7.42
CA ARG A 141 3.90 -6.29 -6.58
C ARG A 141 3.52 -6.00 -5.13
N ALA A 142 2.24 -6.08 -4.74
CA ALA A 142 1.85 -6.03 -3.33
C ALA A 142 2.46 -7.21 -2.55
N ARG A 143 2.56 -8.38 -3.19
CA ARG A 143 3.25 -9.58 -2.67
C ARG A 143 4.72 -9.37 -2.34
N ASN A 144 5.38 -8.34 -2.86
CA ASN A 144 6.76 -8.01 -2.51
C ASN A 144 6.86 -7.19 -1.21
N VAL A 145 5.73 -6.78 -0.64
CA VAL A 145 5.69 -5.98 0.60
C VAL A 145 5.07 -6.74 1.74
N PHE A 146 4.02 -7.52 1.51
CA PHE A 146 3.43 -8.38 2.54
C PHE A 146 2.78 -9.63 1.90
N PRO A 147 2.73 -10.77 2.61
CA PRO A 147 2.00 -11.94 2.15
C PRO A 147 0.52 -11.62 1.96
N CYS A 148 -0.04 -11.88 0.78
CA CYS A 148 -1.43 -11.51 0.47
C CYS A 148 -2.04 -12.32 -0.68
N PHE A 149 -3.36 -12.21 -0.83
CA PHE A 149 -4.09 -12.74 -1.99
C PHE A 149 -3.99 -11.74 -3.15
N ASP A 150 -2.81 -11.66 -3.77
CA ASP A 150 -2.48 -10.64 -4.78
C ASP A 150 -3.08 -10.92 -6.17
N GLU A 151 -4.42 -11.00 -6.24
CA GLU A 151 -5.19 -10.96 -7.48
C GLU A 151 -6.36 -9.97 -7.36
N PRO A 152 -6.69 -9.19 -8.41
CA PRO A 152 -7.68 -8.13 -8.31
C PRO A 152 -9.08 -8.55 -7.85
N VAL A 153 -9.46 -9.81 -8.05
CA VAL A 153 -10.77 -10.37 -7.66
C VAL A 153 -10.95 -10.49 -6.14
N PHE A 154 -9.85 -10.54 -5.38
CA PHE A 154 -9.85 -10.67 -3.92
C PHE A 154 -9.86 -9.30 -3.25
N LYS A 155 -10.92 -8.52 -3.48
CA LYS A 155 -11.10 -7.23 -2.82
C LYS A 155 -11.27 -7.41 -1.31
N SER A 156 -10.61 -6.56 -0.53
CA SER A 156 -10.67 -6.60 0.93
C SER A 156 -10.52 -5.21 1.53
N GLN A 157 -10.92 -5.08 2.79
CA GLN A 157 -10.69 -3.86 3.57
C GLN A 157 -9.27 -3.87 4.15
N PHE A 158 -8.64 -2.69 4.26
CA PHE A 158 -7.31 -2.54 4.84
C PHE A 158 -7.37 -1.60 6.05
N ASP A 159 -6.93 -2.09 7.20
CA ASP A 159 -6.54 -1.30 8.36
C ASP A 159 -5.02 -1.15 8.32
N LEU A 160 -4.53 0.03 7.94
CA LEU A 160 -3.11 0.31 7.81
C LEU A 160 -2.59 1.09 9.02
N THR A 161 -1.43 0.66 9.53
CA THR A 161 -0.61 1.41 10.48
C THR A 161 0.81 1.51 9.95
N LEU A 162 1.37 2.72 9.94
CA LEU A 162 2.76 2.98 9.56
C LEU A 162 3.56 3.46 10.75
N ILE A 163 4.69 2.83 10.99
CA ILE A 163 5.70 3.25 11.96
C ILE A 163 6.89 3.79 11.15
N HIS A 164 7.17 5.08 11.28
CA HIS A 164 8.15 5.79 10.46
C HIS A 164 8.98 6.74 11.31
N GLU A 165 10.16 7.16 10.82
CA GLU A 165 10.94 8.16 11.55
C GLU A 165 10.16 9.47 11.65
N SER A 166 10.18 10.11 12.82
CA SER A 166 9.42 11.35 13.09
C SER A 166 9.86 12.53 12.21
N VAL A 167 11.07 12.48 11.65
CA VAL A 167 11.56 13.48 10.68
C VAL A 167 10.84 13.36 9.32
N MET A 168 10.31 12.18 8.99
CA MET A 168 9.47 11.93 7.81
C MET A 168 8.02 12.25 8.17
N ASN A 169 7.72 13.53 8.29
CA ASN A 169 6.49 14.05 8.87
C ASN A 169 5.27 13.99 7.92
N THR A 170 5.47 13.65 6.65
CA THR A 170 4.40 13.52 5.66
C THR A 170 4.23 12.05 5.30
N THR A 171 3.18 11.45 5.85
CA THR A 171 2.76 10.08 5.54
C THR A 171 1.37 10.07 4.93
N LEU A 172 1.24 9.43 3.77
CA LEU A 172 0.00 9.39 2.99
C LEU A 172 -0.33 7.95 2.62
N THR A 173 -1.60 7.60 2.67
CA THR A 173 -2.15 6.33 2.16
C THR A 173 -3.51 6.57 1.51
N ASN A 174 -4.25 5.53 1.15
CA ASN A 174 -5.58 5.62 0.53
C ASN A 174 -6.60 6.44 1.34
N MET A 175 -6.56 6.32 2.67
CA MET A 175 -7.56 6.88 3.58
C MET A 175 -6.98 7.94 4.53
N PRO A 176 -7.82 8.83 5.10
CA PRO A 176 -7.39 9.82 6.07
C PRO A 176 -6.79 9.18 7.33
N THR A 177 -5.84 9.89 7.95
CA THR A 177 -5.29 9.55 9.27
C THR A 177 -6.37 9.60 10.36
N ILE A 178 -6.34 8.64 11.28
CA ILE A 178 -7.14 8.62 12.51
C ILE A 178 -6.32 9.17 13.67
N ASP A 179 -5.10 8.66 13.83
CA ASP A 179 -4.26 8.94 15.00
C ASP A 179 -2.79 9.01 14.62
N ILE A 180 -2.05 9.86 15.34
CA ILE A 180 -0.61 10.06 15.20
C ILE A 180 -0.02 10.08 16.60
N HIS A 181 0.77 9.06 16.92
CA HIS A 181 1.43 8.90 18.21
C HIS A 181 2.95 8.84 18.03
N ALA A 182 3.67 9.86 18.51
CA ALA A 182 5.13 9.82 18.58
C ALA A 182 5.55 8.99 19.80
N ASP A 183 6.51 8.06 19.66
CA ASP A 183 6.96 7.34 20.85
C ASP A 183 7.83 8.27 21.71
N THR A 184 7.33 8.53 22.91
CA THR A 184 7.96 9.36 23.94
C THR A 184 8.39 8.47 25.11
N PRO A 185 9.47 8.81 25.86
CA PRO A 185 10.19 10.09 25.85
C PRO A 185 11.33 10.23 24.82
N ALA A 186 11.73 9.17 24.11
CA ALA A 186 12.68 9.24 23.00
C ALA A 186 12.63 7.97 22.14
N SER A 187 12.08 8.05 20.93
CA SER A 187 12.40 7.04 19.88
C SER A 187 12.72 7.65 18.52
N GLY A 188 12.31 8.89 18.23
CA GLY A 188 12.44 9.44 16.88
C GLY A 188 11.60 8.68 15.86
N TRP A 189 10.61 7.91 16.33
CA TRP A 189 9.61 7.20 15.55
C TRP A 189 8.22 7.72 15.87
N THR A 190 7.36 7.68 14.86
CA THR A 190 5.96 8.05 14.93
C THR A 190 5.13 6.89 14.37
N THR A 191 4.08 6.53 15.09
CA THR A 191 3.06 5.58 14.64
C THR A 191 1.86 6.37 14.12
N THR A 192 1.50 6.15 12.87
CA THR A 192 0.35 6.76 12.20
C THR A 192 -0.64 5.68 11.80
N THR A 193 -1.87 5.78 12.29
CA THR A 193 -2.96 4.85 11.97
C THR A 193 -4.00 5.54 11.09
N TYR A 194 -4.52 4.82 10.09
CA TYR A 194 -5.42 5.37 9.09
C TYR A 194 -6.82 4.75 9.16
N LYS A 195 -7.81 5.46 8.60
CA LYS A 195 -9.16 4.92 8.46
C LYS A 195 -9.14 3.68 7.59
N ARG A 196 -9.97 2.71 7.96
CA ARG A 196 -10.22 1.50 7.18
C ARG A 196 -10.65 1.87 5.75
N THR A 197 -10.11 1.18 4.76
CA THR A 197 -10.54 1.34 3.36
C THR A 197 -11.88 0.66 3.11
N ASP A 198 -12.59 1.11 2.08
CA ASP A 198 -13.59 0.27 1.43
C ASP A 198 -12.93 -0.97 0.79
N PRO A 199 -13.69 -2.03 0.45
CA PRO A 199 -13.14 -3.20 -0.22
C PRO A 199 -12.48 -2.84 -1.55
N MET A 200 -11.16 -3.04 -1.64
CA MET A 200 -10.36 -2.74 -2.82
C MET A 200 -9.35 -3.84 -3.10
N SER A 201 -8.82 -3.85 -4.32
CA SER A 201 -7.79 -4.81 -4.73
C SER A 201 -6.42 -4.42 -4.16
N THR A 202 -5.57 -5.42 -3.88
CA THR A 202 -4.22 -5.23 -3.30
C THR A 202 -3.36 -4.25 -4.09
N TYR A 203 -3.46 -4.25 -5.42
CA TYR A 203 -2.66 -3.39 -6.29
C TYR A 203 -2.94 -1.89 -6.12
N LEU A 204 -4.07 -1.51 -5.51
CA LEU A 204 -4.46 -0.12 -5.25
C LEU A 204 -4.03 0.38 -3.88
N LEU A 205 -3.49 -0.48 -3.00
CA LEU A 205 -2.95 -0.02 -1.71
C LEU A 205 -1.70 0.82 -1.99
N ALA A 206 -1.64 2.01 -1.40
CA ALA A 206 -0.51 2.91 -1.57
C ALA A 206 -0.02 3.51 -0.26
N ILE A 207 1.30 3.70 -0.18
CA ILE A 207 1.99 4.25 0.98
C ILE A 207 3.00 5.26 0.48
N ILE A 208 3.04 6.44 1.11
CA ILE A 208 4.11 7.41 0.99
C ILE A 208 4.62 7.75 2.38
N VAL A 209 5.94 7.75 2.55
CA VAL A 209 6.64 8.26 3.74
C VAL A 209 7.74 9.21 3.28
N SER A 210 7.61 10.49 3.66
CA SER A 210 8.40 11.59 3.11
C SER A 210 8.51 12.78 4.08
N ASP A 211 9.31 13.76 3.69
CA ASP A 211 9.32 15.14 4.21
C ASP A 211 8.63 16.12 3.22
N TYR A 212 7.76 15.60 2.35
CA TYR A 212 7.14 16.39 1.28
C TYR A 212 6.22 17.47 1.84
N VAL A 213 6.03 18.51 1.06
CA VAL A 213 5.10 19.60 1.36
C VAL A 213 3.84 19.42 0.51
N CYS A 214 2.69 19.59 1.16
CA CYS A 214 1.38 19.46 0.53
C CYS A 214 0.63 20.79 0.54
N HIS A 215 0.01 21.15 -0.58
CA HIS A 215 -0.92 22.27 -0.70
C HIS A 215 -2.35 21.74 -0.84
N ASN A 216 -3.30 22.34 -0.13
CA ASN A 216 -4.72 22.04 -0.29
C ASN A 216 -5.23 22.65 -1.60
N ALA A 217 -5.91 21.85 -2.40
CA ALA A 217 -6.65 22.31 -3.58
C ALA A 217 -8.05 22.76 -3.20
N SER A 218 -8.61 23.70 -3.97
CA SER A 218 -10.01 24.11 -3.79
C SER A 218 -10.92 22.96 -4.24
N ALA A 219 -11.71 22.43 -3.30
CA ALA A 219 -12.76 21.43 -3.54
C ALA A 219 -14.13 21.98 -3.12
N GLN A 220 -14.36 23.29 -3.31
CA GLN A 220 -15.59 23.95 -2.87
C GLN A 220 -16.83 23.29 -3.46
N GLY A 221 -17.76 22.87 -2.59
CA GLY A 221 -19.00 22.19 -2.99
C GLY A 221 -18.90 20.67 -3.05
N HIS A 222 -17.73 20.09 -2.75
CA HIS A 222 -17.52 18.65 -2.65
C HIS A 222 -17.39 18.19 -1.19
N ASP A 223 -17.70 16.92 -0.95
CA ASP A 223 -17.67 16.28 0.37
C ASP A 223 -16.28 15.64 0.68
N TYR A 224 -15.25 16.02 -0.07
CA TYR A 224 -13.90 15.46 0.02
C TYR A 224 -12.81 16.55 -0.02
N ASP A 225 -11.69 16.25 0.62
CA ASP A 225 -10.50 17.10 0.56
C ASP A 225 -9.57 16.70 -0.57
N ILE A 226 -8.85 17.66 -1.16
CA ILE A 226 -7.79 17.37 -2.13
C ILE A 226 -6.49 18.01 -1.69
N LYS A 227 -5.40 17.22 -1.69
CA LYS A 227 -4.04 17.73 -1.54
C LYS A 227 -3.21 17.45 -2.78
N VAL A 228 -2.28 18.35 -3.05
CA VAL A 228 -1.24 18.15 -4.05
C VAL A 228 0.10 18.26 -3.34
N CYS A 229 0.96 17.26 -3.46
CA CYS A 229 2.20 17.17 -2.71
C CYS A 229 3.41 16.96 -3.63
N SER A 230 4.54 17.55 -3.24
CA SER A 230 5.84 17.30 -3.86
C SER A 230 6.96 17.57 -2.87
N ASN A 231 8.18 17.28 -3.30
CA ASN A 231 9.40 17.73 -2.64
C ASN A 231 9.42 19.27 -2.46
N HIS A 232 9.96 19.73 -1.33
CA HIS A 232 10.14 21.13 -0.95
C HIS A 232 10.91 21.96 -2.00
N GLU A 233 11.87 21.37 -2.72
CA GLU A 233 12.66 22.07 -3.75
C GLU A 233 11.82 22.54 -4.96
N VAL A 234 10.68 21.87 -5.22
CA VAL A 234 9.83 22.14 -6.40
C VAL A 234 8.37 22.41 -6.03
N VAL A 235 8.06 22.57 -4.74
CA VAL A 235 6.70 22.78 -4.22
C VAL A 235 6.03 24.04 -4.77
N SER A 236 6.81 25.05 -5.14
CA SER A 236 6.30 26.27 -5.77
C SER A 236 5.61 26.01 -7.12
N LYS A 237 5.92 24.89 -7.78
CA LYS A 237 5.35 24.48 -9.07
C LYS A 237 3.99 23.77 -8.96
N LEU A 238 3.48 23.58 -7.74
CA LEU A 238 2.17 22.93 -7.51
C LEU A 238 0.97 23.84 -7.81
N GLY A 239 1.18 25.14 -7.97
CA GLY A 239 0.10 26.13 -8.02
C GLY A 239 -0.97 25.84 -9.07
N TYR A 240 -0.58 25.41 -10.28
CA TYR A 240 -1.55 25.07 -11.32
C TYR A 240 -2.35 23.82 -10.96
N ALA A 241 -1.68 22.73 -10.56
CA ALA A 241 -2.34 21.49 -10.14
C ALA A 241 -3.34 21.73 -9.02
N THR A 242 -2.97 22.52 -8.01
CA THR A 242 -3.85 22.89 -6.89
C THR A 242 -5.11 23.64 -7.34
N GLN A 243 -5.05 24.43 -8.42
CA GLN A 243 -6.22 25.15 -8.96
C GLN A 243 -7.15 24.27 -9.79
N ILE A 244 -6.62 23.23 -10.44
CA ILE A 244 -7.38 22.41 -11.37
C ILE A 244 -7.80 21.06 -10.80
N ALA A 245 -7.20 20.58 -9.72
CA ALA A 245 -7.34 19.19 -9.26
C ALA A 245 -8.80 18.72 -9.06
N ALA A 246 -9.69 19.59 -8.59
CA ALA A 246 -11.10 19.25 -8.43
C ALA A 246 -11.86 19.17 -9.77
N LYS A 247 -11.49 19.95 -10.79
CA LYS A 247 -12.29 20.10 -12.02
C LYS A 247 -12.49 18.79 -12.80
N PRO A 248 -11.46 17.95 -13.04
CA PRO A 248 -11.67 16.66 -13.68
C PRO A 248 -12.59 15.75 -12.86
N LEU A 249 -12.47 15.80 -11.53
CA LEU A 249 -13.29 14.98 -10.65
C LEU A 249 -14.76 15.40 -10.72
N THR A 250 -15.06 16.69 -10.62
CA THR A 250 -16.41 17.25 -10.81
C THR A 250 -17.00 16.84 -12.16
N MET A 251 -16.21 16.94 -13.25
CA MET A 251 -16.64 16.54 -14.58
C MET A 251 -17.02 15.05 -14.63
N TYR A 252 -16.22 14.17 -14.02
CA TYR A 252 -16.52 12.74 -13.99
C TYR A 252 -17.73 12.41 -13.11
N GLU A 253 -17.90 13.10 -11.97
CA GLU A 253 -19.08 12.93 -11.13
C GLU A 253 -20.37 13.29 -11.88
N GLU A 254 -20.37 14.40 -12.60
CA GLU A 254 -21.50 14.85 -13.43
C GLU A 254 -21.77 13.90 -14.61
N TYR A 255 -20.70 13.49 -15.31
CA TYR A 255 -20.81 12.65 -16.49
C TYR A 255 -21.27 11.22 -16.15
N LEU A 256 -20.74 10.63 -15.07
CA LEU A 256 -21.07 9.27 -14.66
C LEU A 256 -22.31 9.21 -13.76
N GLY A 257 -22.74 10.34 -13.19
CA GLY A 257 -23.85 10.40 -12.23
C GLY A 257 -23.53 9.74 -10.88
N VAL A 258 -22.24 9.60 -10.54
CA VAL A 258 -21.76 8.95 -9.32
C VAL A 258 -20.73 9.85 -8.66
N LYS A 259 -20.97 10.20 -7.39
CA LYS A 259 -20.01 10.96 -6.58
C LYS A 259 -18.74 10.17 -6.31
N TYR A 260 -17.62 10.87 -6.16
CA TYR A 260 -16.40 10.30 -5.63
C TYR A 260 -16.66 9.74 -4.22
N SER A 261 -16.14 8.54 -3.99
CA SER A 261 -16.54 7.67 -2.87
C SER A 261 -15.71 7.85 -1.61
N LEU A 262 -14.51 8.42 -1.72
CA LEU A 262 -13.61 8.58 -0.57
C LEU A 262 -13.67 10.01 -0.02
N PRO A 263 -13.38 10.20 1.29
CA PRO A 263 -13.38 11.52 1.91
C PRO A 263 -12.20 12.40 1.48
N LYS A 264 -11.24 11.86 0.71
CA LYS A 264 -10.09 12.63 0.22
C LYS A 264 -9.46 12.05 -1.05
N LEU A 265 -8.72 12.90 -1.76
CA LEU A 265 -7.86 12.54 -2.89
C LEU A 265 -6.54 13.31 -2.78
N ASP A 266 -5.44 12.59 -2.58
CA ASP A 266 -4.11 13.19 -2.60
C ASP A 266 -3.44 12.90 -3.96
N LEU A 267 -2.81 13.91 -4.56
CA LEU A 267 -2.02 13.82 -5.77
C LEU A 267 -0.55 14.05 -5.41
N VAL A 268 0.35 13.11 -5.73
CA VAL A 268 1.75 13.24 -5.32
C VAL A 268 2.71 13.06 -6.48
N ALA A 269 3.58 14.05 -6.66
CA ALA A 269 4.66 14.03 -7.64
C ALA A 269 5.87 13.29 -7.07
N ILE A 270 6.20 12.14 -7.65
CA ILE A 270 7.33 11.30 -7.28
C ILE A 270 8.41 11.37 -8.38
N PRO A 271 9.69 11.53 -8.02
CA PRO A 271 10.79 11.55 -8.98
C PRO A 271 10.95 10.19 -9.67
N ASN A 272 11.23 10.21 -10.98
CA ASN A 272 11.46 9.01 -11.80
C ASN A 272 10.32 7.96 -11.78
N PHE A 273 9.10 8.38 -11.43
CA PHE A 273 7.92 7.52 -11.52
C PHE A 273 7.55 7.27 -12.99
N ALA A 274 7.10 6.06 -13.31
CA ALA A 274 6.69 5.72 -14.67
C ALA A 274 5.22 6.12 -14.89
N GLY A 275 4.97 7.30 -15.46
CA GLY A 275 3.61 7.75 -15.76
C GLY A 275 2.84 8.20 -14.52
N GLY A 276 1.68 7.58 -14.28
CA GLY A 276 0.83 7.79 -13.12
C GLY A 276 0.11 6.51 -12.72
N MET A 277 -0.28 6.40 -11.45
CA MET A 277 -0.92 5.24 -10.84
C MET A 277 -2.12 5.70 -10.01
N GLU A 278 -3.28 5.12 -10.28
CA GLU A 278 -4.59 5.52 -9.77
C GLU A 278 -4.94 4.95 -8.39
N ASN A 279 -3.95 4.79 -7.50
CA ASN A 279 -4.21 4.23 -6.16
C ASN A 279 -5.34 5.04 -5.48
N TRP A 280 -6.36 4.33 -5.00
CA TRP A 280 -7.64 4.94 -4.65
C TRP A 280 -7.49 5.91 -3.47
N GLY A 281 -7.68 7.21 -3.69
CA GLY A 281 -7.45 8.25 -2.68
C GLY A 281 -6.00 8.75 -2.56
N LEU A 282 -5.06 8.18 -3.32
CA LEU A 282 -3.65 8.58 -3.38
C LEU A 282 -3.07 8.35 -4.79
N VAL A 283 -3.31 9.28 -5.70
CA VAL A 283 -2.77 9.20 -7.06
C VAL A 283 -1.29 9.56 -7.03
N ILE A 284 -0.46 8.63 -7.50
CA ILE A 284 0.99 8.81 -7.59
C ILE A 284 1.34 9.09 -9.04
N THR A 285 2.15 10.10 -9.30
CA THR A 285 2.53 10.47 -10.66
C THR A 285 3.96 10.95 -10.73
N ASN A 286 4.55 10.93 -11.93
CA ASN A 286 5.81 11.60 -12.17
C ASN A 286 5.68 13.13 -12.05
N GLU A 287 6.79 13.78 -11.75
CA GLU A 287 6.86 15.24 -11.61
C GLU A 287 6.37 16.00 -12.84
N LYS A 288 6.71 15.54 -14.06
CA LYS A 288 6.34 16.21 -15.31
C LYS A 288 4.83 16.29 -15.57
N SER A 289 4.06 15.40 -14.95
CA SER A 289 2.61 15.33 -15.14
C SER A 289 1.83 16.17 -14.13
N LEU A 290 2.49 16.60 -13.03
CA LEU A 290 1.83 17.35 -11.95
C LEU A 290 2.43 18.74 -11.73
N LEU A 291 3.74 18.91 -11.92
CA LEU A 291 4.44 20.17 -11.71
C LEU A 291 4.36 21.03 -12.98
N TRP A 292 4.09 22.32 -12.80
CA TRP A 292 4.00 23.26 -13.92
C TRP A 292 4.51 24.65 -13.54
N THR A 293 5.24 25.30 -14.45
CA THR A 293 5.55 26.73 -14.39
C THR A 293 5.30 27.40 -15.74
N PRO A 294 4.92 28.70 -15.75
CA PRO A 294 4.73 29.43 -17.00
C PRO A 294 5.98 29.47 -17.90
N ASP A 295 7.16 29.49 -17.29
CA ASP A 295 8.43 29.74 -17.99
C ASP A 295 9.10 28.46 -18.53
N GLU A 296 8.67 27.26 -18.11
CA GLU A 296 9.29 26.00 -18.53
C GLU A 296 8.89 25.54 -19.95
N TYR A 297 7.95 26.23 -20.61
CA TYR A 297 7.54 25.93 -21.99
C TYR A 297 8.28 26.72 -23.08
N THR A 298 9.44 27.32 -22.80
CA THR A 298 10.30 27.89 -23.87
C THR A 298 11.36 26.95 -24.44
N SER A 299 11.37 25.65 -24.15
CA SER A 299 12.27 24.72 -24.84
C SER A 299 11.78 23.26 -24.92
N ALA A 300 11.15 22.96 -26.06
CA ALA A 300 11.25 21.74 -26.88
C ALA A 300 11.54 20.36 -26.22
N ASN A 301 10.53 19.48 -26.19
CA ASN A 301 10.34 18.34 -27.12
C ASN A 301 9.17 17.47 -26.67
#